data_AF-A0A2W7KLE3-F1
#
_entry.id   AF-A0A2W7KLE3-F1
#
_cell.length_a   1.000
_cell.length_b   1.000
_cell.length_c   1.000
_cell.angle_alpha   90.00
_cell.angle_beta   90.00
_cell.angle_gamma   90.00
#
_symmetry.space_group_name_H-M   'P 1'
#
loop_
_entity.id
_entity.type
_entity.pdbx_description
1 polymer ?
#
loop_
_entity_poly.entity_id
_entity_poly.type
_entity_poly.pdbx_seq_one_letter_code
_entity_poly.pdbx_strand_id
1 'polypeptide(L)'
;MSRQRLELVRSVNPQSVIDKLDSPAALDFAEYCLLRDCADAKLDQLLRRFEGQYELEQLRQSGIRMAHLLQSSCLALRRLVETQQDCQLAREALEWQLAYMRACLHRSMASF
;
A
#
# COMPACT_ATOMS: atom_id res chain seq x y z
N MET A 1 -7.27 -4.07 -17.37
CA MET A 1 -8.68 -3.84 -16.94
C MET A 1 -9.46 -3.20 -18.08
N SER A 2 -10.76 -3.51 -18.23
CA SER A 2 -11.61 -2.81 -19.21
C SER A 2 -11.76 -1.32 -18.84
N ARG A 3 -11.96 -0.44 -19.83
CA ARG A 3 -12.11 1.01 -19.61
C ARG A 3 -13.25 1.33 -18.63
N GLN A 4 -14.39 0.64 -18.75
CA GLN A 4 -15.54 0.81 -17.86
C GLN A 4 -15.24 0.46 -16.40
N ARG A 5 -14.47 -0.61 -16.15
CA ARG A 5 -14.08 -1.00 -14.79
C ARG A 5 -13.11 0.01 -14.15
N LEU A 6 -12.24 0.61 -14.95
CA LEU A 6 -11.32 1.67 -14.53
C LEU A 6 -12.07 2.94 -14.10
N GLU A 7 -13.05 3.38 -14.89
CA GLU A 7 -13.91 4.52 -14.55
C GLU A 7 -14.66 4.30 -13.23
N LEU A 8 -15.25 3.11 -13.06
CA LEU A 8 -15.96 2.75 -11.83
C LEU A 8 -15.04 2.81 -10.61
N VAL A 9 -13.87 2.14 -10.66
CA VAL A 9 -12.92 2.13 -9.54
C VAL A 9 -12.41 3.54 -9.20
N ARG A 10 -12.20 4.42 -10.20
CA ARG A 10 -11.79 5.82 -9.98
C ARG A 10 -12.82 6.66 -9.23
N SER A 11 -14.10 6.30 -9.35
CA SER A 11 -15.23 6.99 -8.67
C SER A 11 -15.46 6.51 -7.24
N VAL A 12 -14.88 5.37 -6.84
CA VAL A 12 -15.00 4.88 -5.46
C VAL A 12 -14.17 5.75 -4.53
N ASN A 13 -14.75 6.11 -3.39
CA ASN A 13 -14.02 6.71 -2.28
C ASN A 13 -13.59 5.61 -1.30
N PRO A 14 -12.29 5.23 -1.26
CA PRO A 14 -11.80 4.19 -0.35
C PRO A 14 -11.57 4.68 1.08
N GLN A 15 -11.93 5.92 1.44
CA GLN A 15 -11.59 6.51 2.74
C GLN A 15 -12.01 5.63 3.93
N SER A 16 -13.22 5.06 3.90
CA SER A 16 -13.69 4.17 4.97
C SER A 16 -12.86 2.89 5.13
N VAL A 17 -12.20 2.42 4.07
CA VAL A 17 -11.26 1.30 4.11
C VAL A 17 -9.88 1.75 4.60
N ILE A 18 -9.46 2.97 4.22
CA ILE A 18 -8.22 3.59 4.70
C ILE A 18 -8.31 3.82 6.22
N ASP A 19 -9.42 4.35 6.72
CA ASP A 19 -9.62 4.62 8.14
C ASP A 19 -9.56 3.32 8.98
N LYS A 20 -9.95 2.18 8.40
CA LYS A 20 -9.82 0.86 9.05
C LYS A 20 -8.36 0.41 9.19
N LEU A 21 -7.43 0.94 8.40
CA LEU A 21 -6.00 0.61 8.55
C LEU A 21 -5.41 1.11 9.86
N ASP A 22 -6.03 2.12 10.48
CA ASP A 22 -5.63 2.63 11.79
C ASP A 22 -6.30 1.86 12.94
N SER A 23 -7.19 0.91 12.62
CA SER A 23 -7.82 -0.01 13.57
C SER A 23 -7.00 -1.30 13.70
N PRO A 24 -7.01 -1.98 14.86
CA PRO A 24 -6.40 -3.30 15.02
C PRO A 24 -7.08 -4.40 14.18
N ALA A 25 -8.25 -4.13 13.60
CA ALA A 25 -8.95 -5.09 12.74
C ALA A 25 -8.28 -5.19 11.36
N ALA A 26 -7.98 -6.42 10.93
CA ALA A 26 -7.51 -6.67 9.57
C ALA A 26 -8.61 -6.41 8.55
N LEU A 27 -8.25 -5.84 7.39
CA LEU A 27 -9.14 -5.75 6.24
C LEU A 27 -9.51 -7.16 5.75
N ASP A 28 -10.75 -7.33 5.33
CA ASP A 28 -11.13 -8.54 4.60
C ASP A 28 -10.54 -8.55 3.17
N PHE A 29 -10.68 -9.67 2.47
CA PHE A 29 -10.11 -9.82 1.12
C PHE A 29 -10.72 -8.85 0.10
N ALA A 30 -12.00 -8.53 0.22
CA ALA A 30 -12.70 -7.63 -0.70
C ALA A 30 -12.25 -6.18 -0.45
N GLU A 31 -12.14 -5.77 0.82
CA GLU A 31 -11.62 -4.46 1.23
C GLU A 31 -10.17 -4.27 0.81
N TYR A 32 -9.33 -5.29 1.02
CA TYR A 32 -7.96 -5.30 0.52
C TYR A 32 -7.89 -5.12 -1.01
N CYS A 33 -8.69 -5.90 -1.76
CA CYS A 33 -8.73 -5.80 -3.22
C CYS A 33 -9.22 -4.43 -3.68
N LEU A 34 -10.24 -3.88 -3.01
CA LEU A 34 -10.78 -2.56 -3.32
C LEU A 34 -9.71 -1.49 -3.14
N LEU A 35 -8.99 -1.50 -2.01
CA LEU A 35 -7.93 -0.53 -1.74
C LEU A 35 -6.81 -0.60 -2.79
N ARG A 36 -6.38 -1.81 -3.14
CA ARG A 36 -5.39 -2.04 -4.21
C ARG A 36 -5.86 -1.48 -5.54
N ASP A 37 -7.05 -1.88 -5.98
CA ASP A 37 -7.61 -1.48 -7.28
C ASP A 37 -7.77 0.05 -7.33
N CYS A 38 -8.22 0.69 -6.24
CA CYS A 38 -8.33 2.15 -6.13
C CYS A 38 -6.97 2.85 -6.22
N ALA A 39 -5.95 2.36 -5.51
CA ALA A 39 -4.60 2.91 -5.54
C ALA A 39 -4.00 2.83 -6.95
N ASP A 40 -4.11 1.67 -7.60
CA ASP A 40 -3.65 1.45 -8.96
C ASP A 40 -4.35 2.39 -9.96
N ALA A 41 -5.68 2.53 -9.84
CA ALA A 41 -6.46 3.37 -10.72
C ALA A 41 -6.13 4.87 -10.60
N LYS A 42 -5.82 5.35 -9.40
CA LYS A 42 -5.39 6.75 -9.17
C LYS A 42 -3.99 7.01 -9.71
N LEU A 43 -3.05 6.09 -9.52
CA LEU A 43 -1.71 6.24 -10.07
C LEU A 43 -1.70 6.12 -11.61
N ASP A 44 -2.49 5.20 -12.17
CA ASP A 44 -2.71 5.12 -13.63
C ASP A 44 -3.30 6.42 -14.20
N GLN A 45 -4.20 7.08 -13.48
CA GLN A 45 -4.73 8.39 -13.89
C GLN A 45 -3.62 9.46 -13.96
N LEU A 46 -2.71 9.49 -12.98
CA LEU A 46 -1.57 10.42 -13.00
C LEU A 46 -0.59 10.10 -14.13
N LEU A 47 -0.25 8.83 -14.33
CA LEU A 47 0.64 8.38 -15.40
C LEU A 47 0.13 8.77 -16.79
N ARG A 48 -1.19 8.67 -17.02
CA ARG A 48 -1.80 9.13 -18.29
C ARG A 48 -1.88 10.64 -18.43
N ARG A 49 -2.00 11.36 -17.31
CA ARG A 49 -2.04 12.83 -17.34
C ARG A 49 -0.65 13.43 -17.55
N PHE A 50 0.36 12.78 -17.01
CA PHE A 50 1.76 13.18 -17.07
C PHE A 50 2.58 12.10 -17.77
N GLU A 51 2.25 11.83 -19.03
CA GLU A 51 2.95 10.82 -19.84
C GLU A 51 4.45 11.11 -19.91
N GLY A 52 5.27 10.05 -19.83
CA GLY A 52 6.73 10.15 -19.89
C GLY A 52 7.42 10.53 -18.57
N GLN A 53 6.68 10.69 -17.46
CA GLN A 53 7.27 10.90 -16.14
C GLN A 53 7.81 9.59 -15.56
N TYR A 54 9.13 9.42 -15.68
CA TYR A 54 9.85 8.23 -15.27
C TYR A 54 9.68 7.91 -13.77
N GLU A 55 9.69 8.94 -12.93
CA GLU A 55 9.57 8.81 -11.48
C GLU A 55 8.22 8.19 -11.06
N LEU A 56 7.13 8.54 -11.76
CA LEU A 56 5.80 7.97 -11.49
C LEU A 56 5.73 6.48 -11.89
N GLU A 57 6.40 6.10 -12.98
CA GLU A 57 6.48 4.70 -13.40
C GLU A 57 7.33 3.88 -12.44
N GLN A 58 8.47 4.43 -11.99
CA GLN A 58 9.29 3.82 -10.96
C GLN A 58 8.52 3.66 -9.65
N LEU A 59 7.75 4.67 -9.23
CA LEU A 59 6.92 4.60 -8.05
C LEU A 59 5.92 3.44 -8.14
N ARG A 60 5.23 3.27 -9.27
CA ARG A 60 4.29 2.16 -9.50
C ARG A 60 4.98 0.81 -9.32
N GLN A 61 6.11 0.61 -9.99
CA GLN A 61 6.82 -0.67 -9.95
C GLN A 61 7.40 -0.98 -8.56
N SER A 62 8.00 0.03 -7.92
CA SER A 62 8.57 -0.10 -6.58
C SER A 62 7.49 -0.33 -5.53
N GLY A 63 6.32 0.31 -5.65
CA GLY A 63 5.17 0.07 -4.78
C GLY A 63 4.68 -1.38 -4.85
N ILE A 64 4.50 -1.92 -6.07
CA ILE A 64 4.12 -3.34 -6.26
C ILE A 64 5.16 -4.27 -5.66
N ARG A 65 6.45 -4.04 -5.93
CA ARG A 65 7.54 -4.85 -5.36
C ARG A 65 7.54 -4.81 -3.83
N MET A 66 7.40 -3.62 -3.24
CA MET A 66 7.37 -3.45 -1.78
C MET A 66 6.19 -4.19 -1.15
N ALA A 67 4.99 -4.11 -1.75
CA ALA A 67 3.82 -4.83 -1.26
C ALA A 67 4.05 -6.36 -1.24
N HIS A 68 4.62 -6.92 -2.31
CA HIS A 68 4.97 -8.34 -2.36
C HIS A 68 6.07 -8.71 -1.36
N LEU A 69 7.10 -7.87 -1.20
CA LEU A 69 8.15 -8.08 -0.22
C LEU A 69 7.58 -8.13 1.20
N LEU A 70 6.73 -7.17 1.59
CA LEU A 70 6.05 -7.17 2.89
C LEU A 70 5.27 -8.46 3.13
N GLN A 71 4.47 -8.90 2.14
CA GLN A 71 3.72 -10.16 2.24
C GLN A 71 4.65 -11.36 2.45
N SER A 72 5.70 -11.48 1.64
CA SER A 72 6.66 -12.59 1.74
C SER A 72 7.46 -12.57 3.05
N SER A 73 7.85 -11.39 3.53
CA SER A 73 8.56 -11.19 4.80
C SER A 73 7.68 -11.60 5.97
N CYS A 74 6.40 -11.20 5.99
CA CYS A 74 5.46 -11.64 7.02
C CYS A 74 5.29 -13.17 7.04
N LEU A 75 5.24 -13.81 5.87
CA LEU A 75 5.18 -15.27 5.78
C LEU A 75 6.46 -15.96 6.27
N ALA A 76 7.62 -15.38 5.96
CA ALA A 76 8.91 -15.88 6.44
C ALA A 76 9.03 -15.73 7.97
N LEU A 77 8.68 -14.56 8.51
CA LEU A 77 8.71 -14.29 9.95
C LEU A 77 7.77 -15.23 10.71
N ARG A 78 6.58 -15.52 10.19
CA ARG A 78 5.66 -16.49 10.80
C ARG A 78 6.26 -17.89 10.99
N ARG A 79 7.26 -18.27 10.17
CA ARG A 79 7.94 -19.56 10.28
C ARG A 79 9.12 -19.55 11.25
N LEU A 80 9.67 -18.37 11.54
CA LEU A 80 10.86 -18.19 12.38
C LEU A 80 10.52 -17.80 13.82
N VAL A 81 9.37 -17.17 14.02
CA VAL A 81 8.94 -16.70 15.33
C VAL A 81 8.53 -17.88 16.21
N GLU A 82 9.26 -18.07 17.31
CA GLU A 82 9.01 -19.14 18.28
C GLU A 82 8.37 -18.61 19.57
N THR A 83 8.63 -17.35 19.91
CA THR A 83 8.14 -16.72 21.13
C THR A 83 7.20 -15.55 20.86
N GLN A 84 6.38 -15.20 21.87
CA GLN A 84 5.57 -13.99 21.84
C GLN A 84 6.43 -12.72 21.69
N GLN A 85 7.66 -12.74 22.20
CA GLN A 85 8.60 -11.64 22.07
C GLN A 85 9.10 -11.47 20.64
N ASP A 86 9.38 -12.56 19.93
CA ASP A 86 9.75 -12.50 18.50
C ASP A 86 8.59 -11.98 17.64
N CYS A 87 7.34 -12.39 17.97
CA CYS A 87 6.12 -11.86 17.35
C CYS A 87 6.04 -10.33 17.48
N GLN A 88 6.27 -9.82 18.68
CA GLN A 88 6.22 -8.38 18.98
C GLN A 88 7.32 -7.62 18.25
N LEU A 89 8.57 -8.12 18.32
CA LEU A 89 9.71 -7.51 17.64
C LEU A 89 9.52 -7.47 16.11
N ALA A 90 9.06 -8.58 15.52
CA ALA A 90 8.76 -8.66 14.10
C ALA A 90 7.69 -7.65 13.67
N ARG A 91 6.62 -7.52 14.47
CA ARG A 91 5.55 -6.56 14.23
C ARG A 91 6.07 -5.12 14.32
N GLU A 92 6.76 -4.78 15.40
CA GLU A 92 7.29 -3.44 15.64
C GLU A 92 8.26 -3.01 14.53
N ALA A 93 9.17 -3.89 14.12
CA ALA A 93 10.12 -3.60 13.03
C ALA A 93 9.41 -3.28 11.70
N LEU A 94 8.37 -4.04 11.35
CA LEU A 94 7.59 -3.79 10.14
C LEU A 94 6.76 -2.50 10.24
N GLU A 95 6.14 -2.25 11.39
CA GLU A 95 5.38 -1.02 11.65
C GLU A 95 6.28 0.23 11.57
N TRP A 96 7.49 0.18 12.11
CA TRP A 96 8.47 1.26 12.01
C TRP A 96 8.92 1.52 10.56
N GLN A 97 9.13 0.46 9.78
CA GLN A 97 9.50 0.62 8.37
C GLN A 97 8.38 1.27 7.55
N LEU A 98 7.12 0.90 7.81
CA LEU A 98 5.96 1.56 7.21
C LEU A 98 5.85 3.03 7.66
N ALA A 99 6.06 3.31 8.95
CA ALA A 99 6.03 4.67 9.49
C ALA A 99 7.11 5.56 8.86
N TYR A 100 8.33 5.03 8.65
CA TYR A 100 9.39 5.75 7.95
C TYR A 100 8.99 6.11 6.51
N MET A 101 8.44 5.16 5.74
CA MET A 101 7.96 5.44 4.39
C MET A 101 6.83 6.49 4.37
N ARG A 102 5.90 6.42 5.32
CA ARG A 102 4.85 7.44 5.51
C ARG A 102 5.46 8.82 5.83
N ALA A 103 6.49 8.87 6.68
CA ALA A 103 7.18 10.11 7.02
C ALA A 103 7.92 10.71 5.81
N CYS A 104 8.57 9.89 4.97
CA CYS A 104 9.17 10.33 3.72
C CYS A 104 8.12 10.99 2.80
N LEU A 105 6.97 10.33 2.63
CA LEU A 105 5.85 10.87 1.84
C LEU A 105 5.36 12.20 2.42
N HIS A 106 5.07 12.25 3.72
CA HIS A 106 4.57 13.45 4.38
C HIS A 106 5.53 14.63 4.25
N ARG A 107 6.84 14.39 4.43
CA ARG A 107 7.88 15.42 4.28
C ARG A 107 7.95 15.96 2.85
N SER A 108 7.86 15.09 1.84
CA SER A 108 7.84 15.51 0.44
C SER A 108 6.54 16.20 0.07
N MET A 109 5.40 15.79 0.64
CA MET A 109 4.11 16.42 0.40
C MET A 109 3.99 17.81 1.02
N ALA A 110 4.64 18.05 2.16
CA ALA A 110 4.70 19.36 2.78
C ALA A 110 5.39 20.43 1.90
N SER A 111 6.10 20.01 0.84
CA SER A 111 6.73 20.91 -0.13
C SER A 111 5.93 21.13 -1.42
N PHE A 112 4.72 20.58 -1.53
CA PHE A 112 3.81 20.81 -2.66
C PHE A 112 2.91 22.03 -2.47
#